data_AF-A0A1I6QYJ2-F1
#
_entry.id   AF-A0A1I6QYJ2-F1
#
_cell.length_a   1.000
_cell.length_b   1.000
_cell.length_c   1.000
_cell.angle_alpha   90.00
_cell.angle_beta   90.00
_cell.angle_gamma   90.00
#
_symmetry.space_group_name_H-M   'P 1'
#
loop_
_entity.id
_entity.type
_entity.pdbx_description
1 polymer ?
#
loop_
_entity_poly.entity_id
_entity_poly.type
_entity_poly.pdbx_seq_one_letter_code
_entity_poly.pdbx_strand_id
1 'polypeptide(L)'
;MPLNIPPAPAAAERSLSAALQSTTVPSPHPLYLNRGALRPVLPLPVHRLTPVLDQAGPATSRLTGWRFLLESGGRAVGAAETMLTADGWAFSHFGEGPYIASTERAVRRAEALAGSYQPRLLSIPELYMLTLWLHTDPAADPAEGAPRAEDILVPLAPAPPGITADHPVRVDALLPLLAGRLRIAAPAG
;
A
#
# COMPACT_ATOMS: atom_id res chain seq x y z
N MET A 1 -17.55 -9.42 3.08
CA MET A 1 -18.19 -8.11 3.37
C MET A 1 -17.42 -7.03 2.61
N PRO A 2 -18.03 -5.91 2.21
CA PRO A 2 -17.28 -4.86 1.53
C PRO A 2 -16.21 -4.27 2.47
N LEU A 3 -15.04 -3.99 1.92
CA LEU A 3 -13.99 -3.27 2.64
C LEU A 3 -14.39 -1.80 2.84
N ASN A 4 -13.97 -1.21 3.95
CA ASN A 4 -14.20 0.20 4.26
C ASN A 4 -13.05 1.00 3.66
N ILE A 5 -13.08 1.23 2.35
CA ILE A 5 -12.04 1.98 1.64
C ILE A 5 -12.12 3.45 2.07
N PRO A 6 -11.06 4.00 2.70
CA PRO A 6 -11.09 5.38 3.14
C PRO A 6 -10.97 6.34 1.95
N PRO A 7 -11.62 7.51 1.99
CA PRO A 7 -11.41 8.53 0.96
C PRO A 7 -9.99 9.11 1.05
N ALA A 8 -9.37 9.35 -0.09
CA ALA A 8 -8.08 10.02 -0.13
C ALA A 8 -8.22 11.53 0.19
N PRO A 9 -7.16 12.20 0.70
CA PRO A 9 -7.17 13.63 0.86
C PRO A 9 -7.43 14.34 -0.46
N ALA A 10 -8.34 15.32 -0.48
CA ALA A 10 -8.70 16.04 -1.71
C ALA A 10 -7.49 16.70 -2.41
N ALA A 11 -6.45 17.08 -1.67
CA ALA A 11 -5.20 17.59 -2.24
C ALA A 11 -4.38 16.51 -2.99
N ALA A 12 -4.38 15.27 -2.47
CA ALA A 12 -3.78 14.13 -3.15
C ALA A 12 -4.51 13.84 -4.46
N GLU A 13 -5.84 13.78 -4.44
CA GLU A 13 -6.65 13.55 -5.65
C GLU A 13 -6.48 14.65 -6.70
N ARG A 14 -6.41 15.92 -6.28
CA ARG A 14 -6.12 17.05 -7.18
C ARG A 14 -4.75 16.94 -7.84
N SER A 15 -3.71 16.61 -7.09
CA SER A 15 -2.36 16.44 -7.64
C SER A 15 -2.28 15.26 -8.61
N LEU A 16 -2.96 14.15 -8.32
CA LEU A 16 -3.09 13.02 -9.24
C LEU A 16 -3.83 13.41 -10.52
N SER A 17 -4.96 14.11 -10.41
CA SER A 17 -5.75 14.56 -11.57
C SER A 17 -4.93 15.46 -12.49
N ALA A 18 -4.16 16.39 -11.91
CA ALA A 18 -3.23 17.24 -12.67
C ALA A 18 -2.14 16.41 -13.38
N ALA A 19 -1.59 15.39 -12.72
CA ALA A 19 -0.58 14.52 -13.32
C ALA A 19 -1.11 13.65 -14.47
N LEU A 20 -2.37 13.18 -14.37
CA LEU A 20 -3.03 12.43 -15.44
C LEU A 20 -3.29 13.28 -16.69
N GLN A 21 -3.55 14.58 -16.51
CA GLN A 21 -3.77 15.53 -17.61
C GLN A 21 -2.46 16.09 -18.17
N SER A 22 -1.34 15.97 -17.45
CA SER A 22 -0.05 16.48 -17.87
C SER A 22 0.64 15.55 -18.88
N THR A 23 1.18 16.14 -19.95
CA THR A 23 2.02 15.47 -20.94
C THR A 23 3.51 15.44 -20.55
N THR A 24 3.92 16.24 -19.56
CA THR A 24 5.32 16.35 -19.12
C THR A 24 5.69 15.35 -18.02
N VAL A 25 4.69 14.81 -17.31
CA VAL A 25 4.93 13.81 -16.27
C VAL A 25 5.35 12.48 -16.95
N PRO A 26 6.47 11.86 -16.55
CA PRO A 26 6.86 10.58 -17.10
C PRO A 26 5.88 9.48 -16.67
N SER A 27 5.55 8.57 -17.57
CA SER A 27 4.74 7.39 -17.27
C SER A 27 5.27 6.20 -18.07
N PRO A 28 5.30 5.01 -17.46
CA PRO A 28 5.70 3.81 -18.17
C PRO A 28 4.70 3.45 -19.30
N HIS A 29 5.15 2.62 -20.24
CA HIS A 29 4.30 2.07 -21.30
C HIS A 29 3.67 0.76 -20.79
N PRO A 30 2.34 0.57 -20.91
CA PRO A 30 1.44 1.28 -21.81
C PRO A 30 0.62 2.43 -21.19
N LEU A 31 0.82 2.78 -19.92
CA LEU A 31 0.03 3.83 -19.26
C LEU A 31 0.07 5.19 -19.98
N TYR A 32 1.20 5.52 -20.58
CA TYR A 32 1.36 6.70 -21.42
C TYR A 32 0.33 6.78 -22.57
N LEU A 33 -0.06 5.66 -23.17
CA LEU A 33 -0.86 5.65 -24.42
C LEU A 33 -2.31 6.12 -24.22
N ASN A 34 -2.86 6.01 -23.01
CA ASN A 34 -4.26 6.33 -22.73
C ASN A 34 -4.44 7.09 -21.40
N ARG A 35 -3.43 7.87 -20.99
CA ARG A 35 -3.38 8.48 -19.65
C ARG A 35 -4.63 9.29 -19.28
N GLY A 36 -5.16 10.07 -20.21
CA GLY A 36 -6.36 10.88 -19.98
C GLY A 36 -7.66 10.08 -19.83
N ALA A 37 -7.66 8.80 -20.19
CA ALA A 37 -8.81 7.90 -20.05
C ALA A 37 -8.70 6.97 -18.82
N LEU A 38 -7.59 7.03 -18.07
CA LEU A 38 -7.39 6.22 -16.89
C LEU A 38 -8.23 6.75 -15.72
N ARG A 39 -8.93 5.84 -15.04
CA ARG A 39 -9.73 6.15 -13.85
C ARG A 39 -8.97 5.74 -12.60
N PRO A 40 -8.64 6.66 -11.68
CA PRO A 40 -8.16 6.30 -10.35
C PRO A 40 -9.24 5.54 -9.59
N VAL A 41 -8.88 4.37 -9.06
CA VAL A 41 -9.75 3.53 -8.23
C VAL A 41 -8.95 2.98 -7.05
N LEU A 42 -9.66 2.48 -6.04
CA LEU A 42 -9.06 1.85 -4.85
C LEU A 42 -7.96 2.72 -4.21
N PRO A 43 -8.29 3.92 -3.69
CA PRO A 43 -7.34 4.71 -2.94
C PRO A 43 -6.93 3.96 -1.67
N LEU A 44 -5.64 3.68 -1.52
CA LEU A 44 -5.07 2.98 -0.38
C LEU A 44 -4.00 3.86 0.30
N PRO A 45 -4.13 4.15 1.60
CA PRO A 45 -3.08 4.80 2.37
C PRO A 45 -1.81 3.93 2.36
N VAL A 46 -0.66 4.52 2.07
CA VAL A 46 0.64 3.83 2.08
C VAL A 46 1.38 4.21 3.34
N HIS A 47 1.51 3.25 4.23
CA HIS A 47 2.29 3.32 5.46
C HIS A 47 3.63 2.64 5.24
N ARG A 48 4.71 3.24 5.72
CA ARG A 48 6.01 2.59 5.82
C ARG A 48 6.19 2.03 7.23
N LEU A 49 6.54 0.76 7.34
CA LEU A 49 6.95 0.16 8.60
C LEU A 49 8.28 0.77 9.05
N THR A 50 8.34 1.30 10.26
CA THR A 50 9.59 1.78 10.85
C THR A 50 10.29 0.60 11.52
N PRO A 51 11.55 0.27 11.17
CA PRO A 51 12.30 -0.78 11.85
C PRO A 51 12.40 -0.45 13.35
N VAL A 52 11.90 -1.36 14.19
CA VAL A 52 12.10 -1.25 15.64
C VAL A 52 13.51 -1.78 15.94
N LEU A 53 14.45 -0.87 16.24
CA LEU A 53 15.84 -1.23 16.55
C LEU A 53 15.97 -1.94 17.91
N ASP A 54 15.03 -1.73 18.83
CA ASP A 54 15.02 -2.32 20.19
C ASP A 54 13.75 -3.14 20.47
N GLN A 55 13.93 -4.39 20.90
CA GLN A 55 12.92 -5.46 21.01
C GLN A 55 11.72 -5.20 21.94
N ALA A 56 11.58 -4.02 22.55
CA ALA A 56 10.56 -3.73 23.56
C ALA A 56 9.40 -2.84 23.08
N GLY A 57 9.53 -2.19 21.92
CA GLY A 57 8.51 -1.27 21.40
C GLY A 57 7.49 -1.94 20.46
N PRO A 58 6.22 -1.49 20.45
CA PRO A 58 5.29 -1.89 19.40
C PRO A 58 5.84 -1.46 18.03
N ALA A 59 5.60 -2.27 16.99
CA ALA A 59 5.88 -1.86 15.62
C ALA A 59 5.20 -0.52 15.35
N THR A 60 5.92 0.43 14.74
CA THR A 60 5.35 1.72 14.35
C THR A 60 5.31 1.83 12.84
N SER A 61 4.37 2.60 12.33
CA SER A 61 4.32 2.95 10.92
C SER A 61 4.03 4.42 10.72
N ARG A 62 4.47 4.96 9.59
CA ARG A 62 4.22 6.34 9.20
C ARG A 62 3.57 6.38 7.84
N LEU A 63 2.50 7.17 7.68
CA LEU A 63 1.95 7.48 6.36
C LEU A 63 3.02 8.18 5.51
N THR A 64 3.31 7.60 4.35
CA THR A 64 4.23 8.17 3.36
C THR A 64 3.50 8.66 2.11
N GLY A 65 2.33 8.09 1.81
CA GLY A 65 1.65 8.37 0.57
C GLY A 65 0.23 7.82 0.50
N TRP A 66 -0.37 8.00 -0.67
CA TRP A 66 -1.56 7.27 -1.10
C TRP A 66 -1.27 6.65 -2.46
N ARG A 67 -1.71 5.40 -2.63
CA ARG A 67 -1.62 4.69 -3.90
C ARG A 67 -3.02 4.47 -4.45
N PHE A 68 -3.16 4.71 -5.73
CA PHE A 68 -4.38 4.49 -6.51
C PHE A 68 -4.06 3.44 -7.56
N LEU A 69 -4.98 2.51 -7.82
CA LEU A 69 -4.93 1.73 -9.05
C LEU A 69 -5.49 2.57 -10.20
N LEU A 70 -4.93 2.40 -11.39
CA LEU A 70 -5.40 3.07 -12.60
C LEU A 70 -6.12 2.05 -13.46
N GLU A 71 -7.43 2.27 -13.62
CA GLU A 71 -8.30 1.39 -14.37
C GLU A 71 -8.47 1.87 -15.82
N SER A 72 -8.45 0.92 -16.75
CA SER A 72 -8.90 1.10 -18.12
C SER A 72 -9.77 -0.08 -18.52
N GLY A 73 -11.00 0.18 -19.01
CA GLY A 73 -11.91 -0.87 -19.45
C GLY A 73 -12.26 -1.91 -18.37
N GLY A 74 -12.33 -1.49 -17.10
CA GLY A 74 -12.65 -2.38 -15.97
C GLY A 74 -11.48 -3.25 -15.46
N ARG A 75 -10.25 -2.98 -15.91
CA ARG A 75 -9.03 -3.67 -15.46
C ARG A 75 -8.00 -2.68 -14.93
N ALA A 76 -7.38 -2.98 -13.79
CA ALA A 76 -6.22 -2.23 -13.34
C ALA A 76 -5.03 -2.47 -14.29
N VAL A 77 -4.55 -1.41 -14.91
CA VAL A 77 -3.42 -1.42 -15.85
C VAL A 77 -2.17 -0.76 -15.26
N GLY A 78 -2.33 -0.03 -14.17
CA GLY A 78 -1.28 0.78 -13.56
C GLY A 78 -1.54 1.10 -12.09
N ALA A 79 -0.62 1.83 -11.50
CA ALA A 79 -0.85 2.55 -10.27
C ALA A 79 -0.34 3.99 -10.38
N ALA A 80 -0.83 4.85 -9.50
CA ALA A 80 -0.27 6.17 -9.26
C ALA A 80 -0.06 6.35 -7.76
N GLU A 81 1.02 7.03 -7.40
CA GLU A 81 1.30 7.37 -6.01
C GLU A 81 1.37 8.89 -5.84
N THR A 82 0.80 9.35 -4.73
CA THR A 82 0.98 10.70 -4.20
C THR A 82 1.70 10.61 -2.88
N MET A 83 2.57 11.56 -2.58
CA MET A 83 3.36 11.58 -1.35
C MET A 83 3.06 12.82 -0.52
N LEU A 84 3.24 12.69 0.79
CA LEU A 84 3.16 13.82 1.71
C LEU A 84 4.53 14.51 1.80
N THR A 85 4.59 15.79 1.42
CA THR A 85 5.75 16.69 1.51
C THR A 85 5.54 17.73 2.62
N ALA A 86 6.55 18.57 2.89
CA ALA A 86 6.41 19.69 3.83
C ALA A 86 5.35 20.72 3.38
N ASP A 87 5.15 20.85 2.07
CA ASP A 87 4.18 21.78 1.46
C ASP A 87 2.79 21.15 1.25
N GLY A 88 2.60 19.90 1.71
CA GLY A 88 1.35 19.14 1.58
C GLY A 88 1.44 17.98 0.59
N TRP A 89 0.34 17.69 -0.09
CA TRP A 89 0.26 16.54 -0.99
C TRP A 89 0.78 16.86 -2.39
N ALA A 90 1.69 16.01 -2.88
CA ALA A 90 2.22 16.11 -4.24
C ALA A 90 2.10 14.78 -4.98
N PHE A 91 1.99 14.85 -6.31
CA PHE A 91 2.14 13.66 -7.16
C PHE A 91 3.57 13.14 -7.06
N SER A 92 3.73 11.82 -6.93
CA SER A 92 5.03 11.16 -6.88
C SER A 92 5.38 10.56 -8.24
N HIS A 93 4.70 9.48 -8.64
CA HIS A 93 5.02 8.77 -9.87
C HIS A 93 3.85 7.87 -10.32
N PHE A 94 3.90 7.46 -11.59
CA PHE A 94 3.13 6.33 -12.10
C PHE A 94 3.94 5.05 -11.94
N GLY A 95 3.29 3.99 -11.47
CA GLY A 95 3.90 2.69 -11.25
C GLY A 95 3.31 1.60 -12.13
N GLU A 96 4.15 0.67 -12.53
CA GLU A 96 3.78 -0.58 -13.19
C GLU A 96 4.36 -1.77 -12.43
N GLY A 97 3.97 -2.98 -12.83
CA GLY A 97 4.56 -4.21 -12.34
C GLY A 97 3.63 -5.11 -11.52
N PRO A 98 4.18 -6.17 -10.93
CA PRO A 98 3.41 -7.31 -10.42
C PRO A 98 2.49 -6.96 -9.24
N TYR A 99 2.82 -5.90 -8.49
CA TYR A 99 2.01 -5.45 -7.38
C TYR A 99 0.61 -4.98 -7.78
N ILE A 100 0.38 -4.55 -9.03
CA ILE A 100 -0.96 -4.12 -9.46
C ILE A 100 -1.95 -5.29 -9.37
N ALA A 101 -1.65 -6.38 -10.08
CA ALA A 101 -2.51 -7.56 -10.10
C ALA A 101 -2.56 -8.25 -8.74
N SER A 102 -1.48 -8.21 -7.95
CA SER A 102 -1.48 -8.77 -6.60
C SER A 102 -2.33 -7.95 -5.64
N THR A 103 -2.31 -6.60 -5.69
CA THR A 103 -3.22 -5.75 -4.91
C THR A 103 -4.68 -6.08 -5.24
N GLU A 104 -5.04 -6.20 -6.52
CA GLU A 104 -6.41 -6.57 -6.90
C GLU A 104 -6.82 -7.94 -6.34
N ARG A 105 -5.93 -8.95 -6.41
CA ARG A 105 -6.19 -10.27 -5.83
C ARG A 105 -6.32 -10.22 -4.32
N ALA A 106 -5.45 -9.48 -3.64
CA ALA A 106 -5.46 -9.33 -2.19
C ALA A 106 -6.73 -8.64 -1.71
N VAL A 107 -7.17 -7.58 -2.39
CA VAL A 107 -8.45 -6.88 -2.11
C VAL A 107 -9.63 -7.82 -2.29
N ARG A 108 -9.73 -8.53 -3.43
CA ARG A 108 -10.80 -9.53 -3.65
C ARG A 108 -10.83 -10.63 -2.60
N ARG A 109 -9.65 -11.09 -2.14
CA ARG A 109 -9.55 -12.08 -1.06
C ARG A 109 -10.00 -11.49 0.28
N ALA A 110 -9.63 -10.25 0.57
CA ALA A 110 -10.02 -9.56 1.78
C ALA A 110 -11.54 -9.35 1.86
N GLU A 111 -12.21 -9.05 0.75
CA GLU A 111 -13.68 -8.95 0.67
C GLU A 111 -14.40 -10.27 0.99
N ALA A 112 -13.73 -11.41 0.80
CA ALA A 112 -14.25 -12.73 1.15
C ALA A 112 -14.05 -13.09 2.63
N LEU A 113 -13.26 -12.32 3.39
CA LEU A 113 -13.08 -12.53 4.83
C LEU A 113 -14.33 -12.10 5.61
N ALA A 114 -14.53 -12.73 6.76
CA ALA A 114 -15.51 -12.30 7.74
C ALA A 114 -14.94 -11.12 8.53
N GLY A 115 -15.73 -10.07 8.71
CA GLY A 115 -15.35 -8.86 9.43
C GLY A 115 -15.36 -7.60 8.57
N SER A 116 -15.20 -6.47 9.23
CA SER A 116 -15.10 -5.15 8.62
C SER A 116 -13.66 -4.66 8.77
N TYR A 117 -13.02 -4.34 7.66
CA TYR A 117 -11.63 -3.89 7.65
C TYR A 117 -11.49 -2.58 6.87
N GLN A 118 -10.56 -1.73 7.29
CA GLN A 118 -10.05 -0.63 6.49
C GLN A 118 -8.76 -1.07 5.80
N PRO A 119 -8.71 -1.15 4.46
CA PRO A 119 -7.52 -1.56 3.74
C PRO A 119 -6.51 -0.43 3.65
N ARG A 120 -5.26 -0.77 3.91
CA ARG A 120 -4.08 0.08 3.83
C ARG A 120 -2.96 -0.70 3.14
N LEU A 121 -1.92 -0.02 2.69
CA LEU A 121 -0.69 -0.66 2.25
C LEU A 121 0.39 -0.45 3.31
N LEU A 122 1.09 -1.53 3.66
CA LEU A 122 2.25 -1.47 4.53
C LEU A 122 3.50 -1.87 3.72
N SER A 123 4.36 -0.88 3.50
CA SER A 123 5.63 -0.97 2.78
C SER A 123 6.76 -1.29 3.76
N ILE A 124 7.60 -2.27 3.39
CA ILE A 124 8.82 -2.67 4.09
C ILE A 124 9.98 -2.61 3.08
N PRO A 125 10.53 -1.40 2.81
CA PRO A 125 11.52 -1.19 1.76
C PRO A 125 12.76 -2.07 1.89
N GLU A 126 13.21 -2.32 3.11
CA GLU A 126 14.40 -3.13 3.43
C GLU A 126 14.26 -4.58 2.97
N LEU A 127 13.03 -5.07 2.78
CA LEU A 127 12.73 -6.40 2.26
C LEU A 127 12.15 -6.36 0.84
N TYR A 128 12.14 -5.18 0.20
CA TYR A 128 11.48 -4.91 -1.08
C TYR A 128 10.03 -5.39 -1.12
N MET A 129 9.35 -5.35 0.03
CA MET A 129 8.07 -6.00 0.25
C MET A 129 6.96 -4.98 0.43
N LEU A 130 5.80 -5.27 -0.16
CA LEU A 130 4.57 -4.53 0.04
C LEU A 130 3.48 -5.49 0.51
N THR A 131 2.65 -5.06 1.45
CA THR A 131 1.54 -5.87 1.98
C THR A 131 0.25 -5.08 1.97
N LEU A 132 -0.88 -5.74 1.70
CA LEU A 132 -2.19 -5.21 2.03
C LEU A 132 -2.40 -5.41 3.54
N TRP A 133 -2.50 -4.32 4.28
CA TRP A 133 -2.81 -4.29 5.69
C TRP A 133 -4.30 -4.03 5.87
N LEU A 134 -5.00 -5.01 6.45
CA LEU A 134 -6.41 -4.92 6.80
C LEU A 134 -6.51 -4.52 8.27
N HIS A 135 -6.72 -3.22 8.50
CA HIS A 135 -6.91 -2.70 9.85
C HIS A 135 -8.30 -3.04 10.36
N THR A 136 -8.37 -3.61 11.56
CA THR A 136 -9.61 -4.11 12.18
C THR A 136 -10.57 -3.02 12.64
N ASP A 137 -10.08 -1.78 12.79
CA ASP A 137 -10.92 -0.62 13.10
C ASP A 137 -11.24 0.14 11.80
N PRO A 138 -12.43 -0.06 11.21
CA PRO A 138 -12.79 0.58 9.96
C PRO A 138 -12.93 2.12 10.06
N ALA A 139 -13.12 2.65 11.28
CA ALA A 139 -13.33 4.07 11.55
C ALA A 139 -12.05 4.81 11.96
N ALA A 140 -10.94 4.10 12.15
CA ALA A 140 -9.65 4.70 12.47
C ALA A 140 -9.20 5.69 11.37
N ASP A 141 -8.51 6.75 11.78
CA ASP A 141 -7.91 7.70 10.84
C ASP A 141 -6.94 6.94 9.89
N PRO A 142 -7.16 6.97 8.56
CA PRO A 142 -6.30 6.31 7.58
C PRO A 142 -4.86 6.84 7.57
N ALA A 143 -4.62 8.05 8.09
CA ALA A 143 -3.31 8.68 8.16
C ALA A 143 -2.47 8.24 9.38
N GLU A 144 -3.10 7.61 10.38
CA GLU A 144 -2.47 7.30 11.66
C GLU A 144 -2.50 5.81 11.97
N GLY A 145 -1.81 5.45 13.06
CA GLY A 145 -1.84 4.12 13.64
C GLY A 145 -0.68 3.23 13.19
N ALA A 146 -0.65 2.06 13.81
CA ALA A 146 0.33 1.01 13.55
C ALA A 146 -0.38 -0.35 13.49
N PRO A 147 0.23 -1.36 12.85
CA PRO A 147 -0.35 -2.69 12.78
C PRO A 147 -0.62 -3.25 14.19
N ARG A 148 -1.89 -3.62 14.46
CA ARG A 148 -2.31 -4.26 15.71
C ARG A 148 -2.25 -5.78 15.58
N ALA A 149 -2.10 -6.51 16.67
CA ALA A 149 -1.92 -7.97 16.66
C ALA A 149 -3.06 -8.71 15.92
N GLU A 150 -4.28 -8.20 16.05
CA GLU A 150 -5.50 -8.70 15.42
C GLU A 150 -5.67 -8.32 13.95
N ASP A 151 -4.89 -7.35 13.45
CA ASP A 151 -4.93 -6.98 12.05
C ASP A 151 -4.40 -8.11 11.17
N ILE A 152 -4.78 -8.06 9.89
CA ILE A 152 -4.37 -9.04 8.90
C ILE A 152 -3.45 -8.37 7.89
N LEU A 153 -2.35 -9.04 7.56
CA LEU A 153 -1.44 -8.69 6.48
C LEU A 153 -1.57 -9.71 5.36
N VAL A 154 -1.70 -9.23 4.13
CA VAL A 154 -1.64 -10.04 2.92
C VAL A 154 -0.41 -9.61 2.13
N PRO A 155 0.72 -10.36 2.19
CA PRO A 155 1.90 -10.07 1.40
C PRO A 155 1.59 -10.04 -0.09
N LEU A 156 2.01 -8.99 -0.78
CA LEU A 156 1.82 -8.89 -2.23
C LEU A 156 2.95 -9.62 -2.97
N ALA A 157 2.65 -10.12 -4.16
CA ALA A 157 3.62 -10.76 -5.05
C ALA A 157 4.39 -9.71 -5.87
N PRO A 158 5.73 -9.83 -5.98
CA PRO A 158 6.58 -10.86 -5.37
C PRO A 158 6.79 -10.62 -3.87
N ALA A 159 6.67 -11.69 -3.08
CA ALA A 159 7.04 -11.68 -1.66
C ALA A 159 8.49 -12.23 -1.52
N PRO A 160 9.24 -11.79 -0.50
CA PRO A 160 10.59 -12.29 -0.26
C PRO A 160 10.58 -13.79 0.10
N PRO A 161 11.68 -14.53 -0.12
CA PRO A 161 11.75 -15.98 0.10
C PRO A 161 11.24 -16.38 1.47
N GLY A 162 10.43 -17.44 1.59
CA GLY A 162 9.87 -17.89 2.87
C GLY A 162 8.68 -17.06 3.39
N ILE A 163 8.18 -16.09 2.63
CA ILE A 163 6.88 -15.45 2.85
C ILE A 163 5.96 -15.79 1.68
N THR A 164 4.78 -16.31 1.98
CA THR A 164 3.80 -16.69 0.97
C THR A 164 2.98 -15.48 0.54
N ALA A 165 3.06 -15.12 -0.75
CA ALA A 165 2.26 -14.03 -1.32
C ALA A 165 0.77 -14.39 -1.42
N ASP A 166 -0.08 -13.36 -1.47
CA ASP A 166 -1.54 -13.41 -1.59
C ASP A 166 -2.26 -14.22 -0.48
N HIS A 167 -1.56 -14.58 0.60
CA HIS A 167 -2.12 -15.31 1.73
C HIS A 167 -2.35 -14.37 2.93
N PRO A 168 -3.60 -14.26 3.44
CA PRO A 168 -3.87 -13.53 4.67
C PRO A 168 -3.22 -14.19 5.90
N VAL A 169 -2.47 -13.40 6.67
CA VAL A 169 -1.77 -13.82 7.89
C VAL A 169 -1.98 -12.75 8.96
N ARG A 170 -2.18 -13.13 10.22
CA ARG A 170 -2.27 -12.15 11.32
C ARG A 170 -0.95 -11.42 11.54
N VAL A 171 -1.03 -10.17 11.97
CA VAL A 171 0.13 -9.34 12.32
C VAL A 171 1.01 -10.00 13.38
N ASP A 172 0.42 -10.57 14.43
CA ASP A 172 1.16 -11.24 15.51
C ASP A 172 1.99 -12.46 15.04
N ALA A 173 1.58 -13.12 13.96
CA ALA A 173 2.34 -14.20 13.35
C ALA A 173 3.41 -13.71 12.37
N LEU A 174 3.14 -12.65 11.60
CA LEU A 174 4.04 -12.20 10.52
C LEU A 174 5.11 -11.19 10.99
N LEU A 175 4.75 -10.21 11.83
CA LEU A 175 5.69 -9.16 12.25
C LEU A 175 6.96 -9.69 12.92
N PRO A 176 6.91 -10.71 13.81
CA PRO A 176 8.13 -11.26 14.40
C PRO A 176 9.10 -11.84 13.35
N LEU A 177 8.58 -12.45 12.28
CA LEU A 177 9.38 -12.97 11.17
C LEU A 177 10.04 -11.84 10.37
N LEU A 178 9.31 -10.74 10.14
CA LEU A 178 9.84 -9.55 9.48
C LEU A 178 10.93 -8.88 10.32
N ALA A 179 10.69 -8.70 11.62
CA ALA A 179 11.67 -8.12 12.55
C ALA A 179 12.98 -8.93 12.58
N GLY A 180 12.89 -10.27 12.62
CA GLY A 180 14.05 -11.15 12.53
C GLY A 180 14.88 -10.93 11.26
N ARG A 181 14.25 -10.68 10.12
CA ARG A 181 14.93 -10.43 8.83
C ARG A 181 15.52 -9.03 8.73
N LEU A 182 14.80 -8.02 9.21
CA LEU A 182 15.27 -6.65 9.24
C LEU A 182 16.55 -6.51 10.09
N ARG A 183 16.64 -7.27 11.19
CA ARG A 183 17.86 -7.34 12.01
C ARG A 183 19.05 -7.96 11.27
N ILE A 184 18.80 -8.95 10.40
CA ILE A 184 19.86 -9.58 9.60
C ILE A 184 20.30 -8.65 8.46
N ALA A 185 19.38 -7.86 7.91
CA ALA A 185 19.64 -6.95 6.80
C ALA A 185 20.36 -5.65 7.23
N ALA A 186 20.27 -5.24 8.50
CA ALA A 186 21.02 -4.11 9.03
C ALA A 186 22.52 -4.46 9.12
N PRO A 187 23.43 -3.65 8.57
CA PRO A 187 24.86 -3.88 8.75
C PRO A 187 25.20 -3.84 10.25
N ALA A 188 26.03 -4.78 10.71
CA ALA A 188 26.67 -4.65 12.01
C ALA A 188 27.51 -3.37 11.97
N GLY A 189 27.12 -2.37 12.75
CA GLY A 189 27.85 -1.11 12.89
C GLY A 189 29.25 -1.30 13.45
#